data_AF-A0A5C1NHE0-F1
#
_entry.id   AF-A0A5C1NHE0-F1
#
_cell.length_a   1.000
_cell.length_b   1.000
_cell.length_c   1.000
_cell.angle_alpha   90.00
_cell.angle_beta   90.00
_cell.angle_gamma   90.00
#
_symmetry.space_group_name_H-M   'P 1'
#
loop_
_entity.id
_entity.type
_entity.pdbx_description
1 polymer ?
#
loop_
_entity_poly.entity_id
_entity_poly.type
_entity_poly.pdbx_seq_one_letter_code
_entity_poly.pdbx_strand_id
1 'polypeptide(L)'
;METYSVDIKKDDEGYLGRECPECEKYFKIKPGTGIPDFSDCYCPYCQHLGPQDHFWTKQQIEYARSVVLNKVSGDLLKMMKKMETKPKKNQLISIGITVKGRPTPITYYSEKELEEKVECKNCTLQYAIYGAFGYCPDCAEHNSQQIAEANFDLVIKILDLAKEAPSDIKSKLIENGLEDCISAFDGFSRERCRDRYPKLSFQNIYVARKKLDESGINIAEGLDSTEWEFVVKQFQKRHLLAHKMGVVDEEYIKKTGSHPDQLGKKVSITENDVISLIGHLKVIVSNLSKHVQRS
;
A
#
# COMPACT_ATOMS: atom_id res chain seq x y z
N MET A 1 -21.84 36.77 3.02
CA MET A 1 -22.06 35.48 2.35
C MET A 1 -22.48 34.49 3.42
N GLU A 2 -23.62 33.81 3.29
CA GLU A 2 -23.94 32.70 4.19
C GLU A 2 -23.02 31.53 3.85
N THR A 3 -22.30 31.03 4.86
CA THR A 3 -21.44 29.85 4.72
C THR A 3 -22.25 28.61 5.08
N TYR A 4 -22.24 27.60 4.21
CA TYR A 4 -22.89 26.31 4.46
C TYR A 4 -21.82 25.28 4.81
N SER A 5 -22.00 24.57 5.91
CA SER A 5 -21.17 23.41 6.30
C SER A 5 -21.98 22.14 6.06
N VAL A 6 -21.38 21.17 5.36
CA VAL A 6 -21.96 19.84 5.16
C VAL A 6 -21.04 18.82 5.80
N ASP A 7 -21.62 17.97 6.65
CA ASP A 7 -20.90 16.88 7.30
C ASP A 7 -20.72 15.71 6.32
N ILE A 8 -19.48 15.24 6.15
CA ILE A 8 -19.12 14.10 5.30
C ILE A 8 -18.82 12.92 6.22
N LYS A 9 -19.69 11.91 6.16
CA LYS A 9 -19.60 10.76 7.07
C LYS A 9 -18.48 9.80 6.65
N LYS A 10 -17.84 9.23 7.67
CA LYS A 10 -16.93 8.09 7.55
C LYS A 10 -17.71 6.81 7.22
N ASP A 11 -17.04 5.81 6.67
CA ASP A 11 -17.57 4.46 6.54
C ASP A 11 -17.65 3.72 7.90
N ASP A 12 -18.18 2.50 7.88
CA ASP A 12 -18.41 1.69 9.08
C ASP A 12 -17.13 1.36 9.86
N GLU A 13 -15.96 1.45 9.21
CA GLU A 13 -14.65 1.20 9.81
C GLU A 13 -13.92 2.51 10.21
N GLY A 14 -14.57 3.65 10.02
CA GLY A 14 -14.08 4.97 10.40
C GLY A 14 -13.19 5.62 9.34
N TYR A 15 -13.13 5.08 8.13
CA TYR A 15 -12.36 5.65 7.03
C TYR A 15 -13.15 6.69 6.24
N LEU A 16 -12.43 7.64 5.66
CA LEU A 16 -12.95 8.71 4.82
C LEU A 16 -12.31 8.62 3.43
N GLY A 17 -13.14 8.60 2.39
CA GLY A 17 -12.67 8.57 1.02
C GLY A 17 -11.98 9.87 0.61
N ARG A 18 -10.91 9.73 -0.16
CA ARG A 18 -10.12 10.79 -0.76
C ARG A 18 -9.88 10.48 -2.23
N GLU A 19 -9.81 11.52 -3.06
CA GLU A 19 -9.47 11.40 -4.48
C GLU A 19 -8.38 12.42 -4.80
N CYS A 20 -7.29 11.96 -5.41
CA CYS A 20 -6.19 12.85 -5.77
C CYS A 20 -6.61 13.80 -6.90
N PRO A 21 -6.40 15.13 -6.79
CA PRO A 21 -6.76 16.08 -7.85
C PRO A 21 -5.88 15.94 -9.10
N GLU A 22 -4.66 15.42 -8.98
CA GLU A 22 -3.78 15.19 -10.14
C GLU A 22 -4.02 13.87 -10.88
N CYS A 23 -3.99 12.73 -10.17
CA CYS A 23 -4.07 11.42 -10.81
C CYS A 23 -5.46 10.77 -10.75
N GLU A 24 -6.44 11.43 -10.13
CA GLU A 24 -7.84 10.99 -9.96
C GLU A 24 -8.00 9.61 -9.28
N LYS A 25 -6.96 9.09 -8.64
CA LYS A 25 -7.02 7.82 -7.92
C LYS A 25 -7.64 8.02 -6.54
N TYR A 26 -8.50 7.06 -6.19
CA TYR A 26 -9.18 6.99 -4.91
C TYR A 26 -8.32 6.25 -3.86
N PHE A 27 -8.38 6.73 -2.63
CA PHE A 27 -7.79 6.10 -1.44
C PHE A 27 -8.63 6.47 -0.22
N LYS A 28 -8.37 5.86 0.93
CA LYS A 28 -9.02 6.21 2.19
C LYS A 28 -8.01 6.57 3.25
N ILE A 29 -8.38 7.48 4.15
CA ILE A 29 -7.64 7.77 5.39
C ILE A 29 -8.58 7.58 6.58
N LYS A 30 -8.05 7.23 7.76
CA LYS A 30 -8.82 7.16 9.00
C LYS A 30 -8.52 8.39 9.86
N PRO A 31 -9.39 9.42 9.86
CA PRO A 31 -9.12 10.66 10.58
C PRO A 31 -9.02 10.40 12.09
N GLY A 32 -8.03 11.02 12.74
CA GLY A 32 -7.70 10.80 14.16
C GLY A 32 -6.60 9.77 14.39
N THR A 33 -6.06 9.18 13.33
CA THR A 33 -4.78 8.44 13.34
C THR A 33 -3.74 9.25 12.56
N GLY A 34 -2.45 8.95 12.72
CA GLY A 34 -1.42 9.67 11.99
C GLY A 34 -0.87 10.90 12.72
N ILE A 35 -0.43 11.88 11.95
CA ILE A 35 0.14 13.12 12.47
C ILE A 35 -0.99 14.03 12.99
N PRO A 36 -0.97 14.45 14.27
CA PRO A 36 -1.96 15.39 14.79
C PRO A 36 -1.94 16.72 14.03
N ASP A 37 -3.13 17.28 13.76
CA ASP A 37 -3.32 18.59 13.12
C ASP A 37 -2.64 18.76 11.75
N PHE A 38 -2.35 17.66 11.04
CA PHE A 38 -1.79 17.71 9.70
C PHE A 38 -2.85 18.17 8.68
N SER A 39 -2.69 19.37 8.14
CA SER A 39 -3.66 20.01 7.23
C SER A 39 -3.52 19.59 5.77
N ASP A 40 -2.42 18.95 5.43
CA ASP A 40 -2.10 18.54 4.06
C ASP A 40 -2.34 17.03 3.88
N CYS A 41 -2.15 16.56 2.65
CA CYS A 41 -2.26 15.17 2.26
C CYS A 41 -1.31 14.90 1.09
N TYR A 42 -0.57 13.81 1.18
CA TYR A 42 0.14 13.21 0.06
C TYR A 42 -0.77 12.21 -0.65
N CYS A 43 -0.78 12.22 -1.98
CA CYS A 43 -1.38 11.14 -2.75
C CYS A 43 -0.55 9.86 -2.60
N PRO A 44 -1.14 8.72 -2.19
CA PRO A 44 -0.41 7.45 -2.04
C PRO A 44 0.23 6.91 -3.31
N TYR A 45 -0.17 7.42 -4.48
CA TYR A 45 0.22 6.87 -5.77
C TYR A 45 1.18 7.77 -6.55
N CYS A 46 0.90 9.08 -6.60
CA CYS A 46 1.71 10.04 -7.37
C CYS A 46 2.45 11.05 -6.50
N GLN A 47 2.32 10.96 -5.17
CA GLN A 47 2.97 11.87 -4.21
C GLN A 47 2.59 13.35 -4.31
N HIS A 48 1.54 13.68 -5.08
CA HIS A 48 0.97 15.03 -5.06
C HIS A 48 0.68 15.47 -3.63
N LEU A 49 1.26 16.60 -3.21
CA LEU A 49 1.03 17.23 -1.93
C LEU A 49 0.04 18.38 -2.11
N GLY A 50 -1.02 18.37 -1.31
CA GLY A 50 -1.93 19.50 -1.23
C GLY A 50 -2.77 19.49 0.05
N PRO A 51 -3.52 20.56 0.32
CA PRO A 51 -4.45 20.63 1.45
C PRO A 51 -5.47 19.49 1.43
N GLN A 52 -5.86 18.95 2.58
CA GLN A 52 -6.82 17.83 2.65
C GLN A 52 -8.17 18.15 1.99
N ASP A 53 -8.59 19.41 1.97
CA ASP A 53 -9.84 19.85 1.34
C ASP A 53 -9.77 19.92 -0.19
N HIS A 54 -8.60 19.68 -0.80
CA HIS A 54 -8.47 19.46 -2.24
C HIS A 54 -8.67 18.00 -2.64
N PHE A 55 -8.71 17.08 -1.67
CA PHE A 55 -8.83 15.64 -1.91
C PHE A 55 -10.26 15.11 -1.73
N TRP A 56 -11.28 15.97 -1.76
CA TRP A 56 -12.68 15.53 -1.77
C TRP A 56 -12.99 14.77 -3.07
N THR A 57 -13.68 13.64 -2.96
CA THR A 57 -14.12 12.90 -4.14
C THR A 57 -15.19 13.68 -4.90
N LYS A 58 -15.27 13.47 -6.22
CA LYS A 58 -16.34 14.04 -7.05
C LYS A 58 -17.74 13.75 -6.48
N GLN A 59 -17.94 12.56 -5.92
CA GLN A 59 -19.21 12.12 -5.30
C GLN A 59 -19.50 12.84 -3.97
N GLN A 60 -18.48 13.06 -3.12
CA GLN A 60 -18.62 13.85 -1.89
C GLN A 60 -18.98 15.31 -2.21
N ILE A 61 -18.36 15.90 -3.25
CA ILE A 61 -18.67 17.25 -3.71
C ILE A 61 -20.12 17.32 -4.25
N GLU A 62 -20.56 16.33 -5.02
CA GLU A 62 -21.93 16.26 -5.53
C GLU A 62 -22.96 16.12 -4.40
N TYR A 63 -22.68 15.27 -3.42
CA TYR A 63 -23.48 15.16 -2.20
C TYR A 63 -23.60 16.51 -1.49
N ALA A 64 -22.47 17.17 -1.19
CA ALA A 64 -22.46 18.46 -0.51
C ALA A 64 -23.25 19.53 -1.27
N ARG A 65 -23.07 19.60 -2.60
CA ARG A 65 -23.86 20.50 -3.46
C ARG A 65 -25.35 20.20 -3.39
N SER A 66 -25.75 18.93 -3.44
CA SER A 66 -27.16 18.54 -3.38
C SER A 66 -27.81 18.87 -2.03
N VAL A 67 -27.07 18.74 -0.92
CA VAL A 67 -27.53 19.13 0.43
C VAL A 67 -27.76 20.63 0.51
N VAL A 68 -26.81 21.44 0.01
CA VAL A 68 -26.97 22.91 -0.01
C VAL A 68 -28.15 23.31 -0.90
N LEU A 69 -28.26 22.74 -2.11
CA LEU A 69 -29.37 23.02 -3.02
C LEU A 69 -30.72 22.60 -2.44
N ASN A 70 -30.79 21.46 -1.74
CA ASN A 70 -31.98 21.02 -1.03
C ASN A 70 -32.41 22.04 0.01
N LYS A 71 -31.47 22.55 0.82
CA LYS A 71 -31.77 23.56 1.84
C LYS A 71 -32.25 24.88 1.23
N VAL A 72 -31.49 25.43 0.27
CA VAL A 72 -31.82 26.71 -0.39
C VAL A 72 -33.17 26.63 -1.11
N SER A 73 -33.40 25.58 -1.91
CA SER A 73 -34.68 25.38 -2.59
C SER A 73 -35.83 25.17 -1.62
N GLY A 74 -35.60 24.47 -0.50
CA GLY A 74 -36.57 24.28 0.56
C GLY A 74 -36.96 25.58 1.25
N ASP A 75 -36.00 26.44 1.55
CA ASP A 75 -36.25 27.73 2.20
C ASP A 75 -36.95 28.70 1.23
N LEU A 76 -36.56 28.72 -0.04
CA LEU A 76 -37.27 29.46 -1.08
C LEU A 76 -38.71 28.98 -1.22
N LEU A 77 -38.95 27.66 -1.25
CA LEU A 77 -40.29 27.09 -1.30
C LEU A 77 -41.13 27.47 -0.07
N LYS A 78 -40.54 27.49 1.15
CA LYS A 78 -41.24 27.97 2.35
C LYS A 78 -41.59 29.45 2.25
N MET A 79 -40.69 30.29 1.73
CA MET A 79 -40.95 31.72 1.52
C MET A 79 -42.07 31.92 0.50
N MET A 80 -42.02 31.23 -0.63
CA MET A 80 -43.06 31.29 -1.67
C MET A 80 -44.41 30.78 -1.16
N LYS A 81 -44.43 29.70 -0.36
CA LYS A 81 -45.67 29.21 0.26
C LYS A 81 -46.32 30.23 1.20
N LYS A 82 -45.55 31.07 1.88
CA LYS A 82 -46.09 32.18 2.69
C LYS A 82 -46.76 33.27 1.84
N MET A 83 -46.44 33.34 0.55
CA MET A 83 -47.07 34.26 -0.42
C MET A 83 -48.30 33.65 -1.10
N GLU A 84 -48.72 32.44 -0.74
CA GLU A 84 -49.96 31.85 -1.26
C GLU A 84 -51.17 32.69 -0.84
N THR A 85 -52.04 32.96 -1.80
CA THR A 85 -53.27 33.72 -1.59
C THR A 85 -54.45 32.93 -2.10
N LYS A 86 -55.53 32.91 -1.31
CA LYS A 86 -56.79 32.31 -1.74
C LYS A 86 -57.62 33.35 -2.51
N PRO A 87 -58.33 32.95 -3.57
CA PRO A 87 -59.23 33.87 -4.25
C PRO A 87 -60.35 34.32 -3.30
N LYS A 88 -60.63 35.63 -3.28
CA LYS A 88 -61.65 36.26 -2.44
C LYS A 88 -63.03 36.07 -3.07
N LYS A 89 -63.99 35.59 -2.27
CA LYS A 89 -65.34 35.20 -2.74
C LYS A 89 -66.24 36.37 -3.20
N ASN A 90 -65.88 37.63 -2.90
CA ASN A 90 -66.75 38.80 -3.09
C ASN A 90 -66.17 39.86 -4.04
N GLN A 91 -65.28 39.49 -4.97
CA GLN A 91 -64.73 40.41 -5.98
C GLN A 91 -65.07 39.94 -7.39
N LEU A 92 -65.35 40.89 -8.29
CA LEU A 92 -65.72 40.61 -9.69
C LEU A 92 -64.67 39.77 -10.44
N ILE A 93 -63.39 39.95 -10.11
CA ILE A 93 -62.29 39.08 -10.54
C ILE A 93 -61.33 38.92 -9.36
N SER A 94 -61.02 37.67 -8.97
CA SER A 94 -60.01 37.37 -7.96
C SER A 94 -59.12 36.23 -8.42
N ILE A 95 -57.81 36.44 -8.35
CA ILE A 95 -56.80 35.44 -8.68
C ILE A 95 -56.18 34.95 -7.36
N GLY A 96 -56.08 33.64 -7.19
CA GLY A 96 -55.31 33.01 -6.12
C GLY A 96 -53.99 32.47 -6.63
N ILE A 97 -52.99 32.41 -5.76
CA ILE A 97 -51.67 31.84 -6.05
C ILE A 97 -51.47 30.62 -5.15
N THR A 98 -51.13 29.49 -5.76
CA THR A 98 -50.76 28.24 -5.06
C THR A 98 -49.39 27.79 -5.53
N VAL A 99 -48.50 27.50 -4.60
CA VAL A 99 -47.12 27.13 -4.83
C VAL A 99 -46.97 25.63 -4.59
N LYS A 100 -46.72 24.88 -5.67
CA LYS A 100 -46.41 23.45 -5.64
C LYS A 100 -44.93 23.24 -5.93
N GLY A 101 -44.29 22.35 -5.17
CA GLY A 101 -42.89 22.01 -5.35
C GLY A 101 -42.36 21.17 -4.20
N ARG A 102 -41.23 20.51 -4.45
CA ARG A 102 -40.42 19.83 -3.44
C ARG A 102 -39.01 20.40 -3.51
N PRO A 103 -38.28 20.43 -2.38
CA PRO A 103 -36.86 20.79 -2.42
C PRO A 103 -36.08 19.89 -3.39
N THR A 104 -34.99 20.39 -3.93
CA THR A 104 -34.07 19.64 -4.79
C THR A 104 -33.65 18.34 -4.11
N PRO A 105 -33.78 17.17 -4.74
CA PRO A 105 -33.37 15.90 -4.13
C PRO A 105 -31.90 15.89 -3.71
N ILE A 106 -31.60 15.19 -2.61
CA ILE A 106 -30.22 14.96 -2.15
C ILE A 106 -29.67 13.75 -2.91
N THR A 107 -28.52 13.92 -3.53
CA THR A 107 -27.74 12.82 -4.13
C THR A 107 -26.93 12.18 -3.03
N TYR A 108 -26.98 10.84 -2.89
CA TYR A 108 -26.18 10.09 -1.93
C TYR A 108 -25.06 9.32 -2.64
N TYR A 109 -24.01 8.97 -1.89
CA TYR A 109 -22.87 8.19 -2.39
C TYR A 109 -22.46 7.12 -1.36
N SER A 110 -21.62 6.19 -1.79
CA SER A 110 -21.01 5.15 -0.95
C SER A 110 -19.51 5.13 -1.18
N GLU A 111 -18.74 4.98 -0.11
CA GLU A 111 -17.30 4.79 -0.20
C GLU A 111 -16.97 3.45 -0.88
N LYS A 112 -15.85 3.38 -1.62
CA LYS A 112 -15.44 2.16 -2.33
C LYS A 112 -14.64 1.25 -1.41
N GLU A 113 -14.83 -0.06 -1.47
CA GLU A 113 -13.92 -0.98 -0.78
C GLU A 113 -12.56 -1.05 -1.47
N LEU A 114 -11.50 -1.01 -0.66
CA LEU A 114 -10.10 -1.03 -1.08
C LEU A 114 -9.43 -2.32 -0.63
N GLU A 115 -8.45 -2.77 -1.38
CA GLU A 115 -7.81 -4.08 -1.22
C GLU A 115 -6.95 -4.15 0.03
N GLU A 116 -6.16 -3.10 0.27
CA GLU A 116 -5.12 -3.10 1.30
C GLU A 116 -5.37 -2.01 2.34
N LYS A 117 -5.40 -2.40 3.61
CA LYS A 117 -5.46 -1.51 4.78
C LYS A 117 -4.10 -1.51 5.45
N VAL A 118 -3.51 -0.33 5.56
CA VAL A 118 -2.14 -0.13 6.03
C VAL A 118 -2.15 0.77 7.26
N GLU A 119 -1.37 0.38 8.27
CA GLU A 119 -0.97 1.28 9.36
C GLU A 119 0.47 1.70 9.13
N CYS A 120 0.72 3.00 8.97
CA CYS A 120 2.05 3.51 8.69
C CYS A 120 3.01 3.27 9.87
N LYS A 121 4.11 2.54 9.66
CA LYS A 121 5.16 2.36 10.68
C LYS A 121 5.84 3.66 11.16
N ASN A 122 5.77 4.74 10.38
CA ASN A 122 6.42 6.01 10.72
C ASN A 122 5.51 6.96 11.52
N CYS A 123 4.26 7.17 11.08
CA CYS A 123 3.35 8.13 11.72
C CYS A 123 2.07 7.50 12.31
N THR A 124 1.85 6.20 12.18
CA THR A 124 0.66 5.46 12.64
C THR A 124 -0.66 5.78 11.93
N LEU A 125 -0.63 6.54 10.82
CA LEU A 125 -1.82 6.77 10.01
C LEU A 125 -2.37 5.42 9.52
N GLN A 126 -3.65 5.19 9.75
CA GLN A 126 -4.39 4.10 9.13
C GLN A 126 -5.00 4.60 7.83
N TYR A 127 -4.64 3.98 6.72
CA TYR A 127 -5.09 4.34 5.37
C TYR A 127 -5.36 3.09 4.54
N ALA A 128 -6.09 3.24 3.44
CA ALA A 128 -6.35 2.15 2.50
C ALA A 128 -6.11 2.59 1.06
N ILE A 129 -5.57 1.69 0.25
CA ILE A 129 -5.15 1.95 -1.14
C ILE A 129 -5.52 0.78 -2.06
N TYR A 130 -5.44 1.03 -3.37
CA TYR A 130 -5.42 -0.01 -4.38
C TYR A 130 -4.03 -0.63 -4.50
N GLY A 131 -3.98 -1.96 -4.63
CA GLY A 131 -2.73 -2.71 -4.65
C GLY A 131 -1.99 -2.69 -3.32
N ALA A 132 -0.87 -3.40 -3.26
CA ALA A 132 -0.09 -3.54 -2.04
C ALA A 132 0.81 -2.32 -1.75
N PHE A 133 1.30 -1.61 -2.77
CA PHE A 133 2.34 -0.58 -2.59
C PHE A 133 1.82 0.84 -2.71
N GLY A 134 2.22 1.71 -1.79
CA GLY A 134 1.91 3.13 -1.82
C GLY A 134 2.60 3.93 -0.71
N TYR A 135 2.56 5.25 -0.87
CA TYR A 135 3.05 6.22 0.11
C TYR A 135 2.01 6.51 1.18
N CYS A 136 2.48 6.81 2.39
CA CYS A 136 1.63 7.27 3.47
C CYS A 136 1.04 8.66 3.15
N PRO A 137 -0.28 8.85 3.22
CA PRO A 137 -0.91 10.15 3.04
C PRO A 137 -0.43 11.27 3.97
N ASP A 138 0.13 10.95 5.13
CA ASP A 138 0.59 11.95 6.11
C ASP A 138 2.07 12.27 5.98
N CYS A 139 2.94 11.24 5.97
CA CYS A 139 4.38 11.43 6.07
C CYS A 139 5.16 11.07 4.81
N ALA A 140 4.47 10.68 3.73
CA ALA A 140 5.07 10.23 2.48
C ALA A 140 6.04 9.03 2.61
N GLU A 141 6.03 8.31 3.74
CA GLU A 141 6.83 7.08 3.89
C GLU A 141 6.24 5.98 2.99
N HIS A 142 7.10 5.31 2.20
CA HIS A 142 6.67 4.25 1.30
C HIS A 142 6.51 2.91 2.03
N ASN A 143 5.40 2.21 1.82
CA ASN A 143 5.11 0.99 2.56
C ASN A 143 5.91 -0.27 2.13
N SER A 144 6.78 -0.19 1.12
CA SER A 144 7.48 -1.37 0.62
C SER A 144 8.36 -2.04 1.66
N GLN A 145 9.08 -1.27 2.48
CA GLN A 145 9.92 -1.83 3.54
C GLN A 145 9.09 -2.55 4.60
N GLN A 146 7.99 -1.92 5.05
CA GLN A 146 7.12 -2.55 6.05
C GLN A 146 6.50 -3.85 5.54
N ILE A 147 6.17 -3.93 4.24
CA ILE A 147 5.65 -5.16 3.60
C ILE A 147 6.72 -6.26 3.59
N ALA A 148 7.96 -5.95 3.22
CA ALA A 148 9.05 -6.93 3.23
C ALA A 148 9.26 -7.50 4.63
N GLU A 149 9.32 -6.64 5.64
CA GLU A 149 9.50 -7.03 7.03
C GLU A 149 8.32 -7.87 7.54
N ALA A 150 7.08 -7.50 7.22
CA ALA A 150 5.91 -8.29 7.58
C ALA A 150 5.92 -9.69 6.94
N ASN A 151 6.38 -9.81 5.70
CA ASN A 151 6.56 -11.10 5.03
C ASN A 151 7.68 -11.93 5.67
N PHE A 152 8.80 -11.31 6.08
CA PHE A 152 9.85 -12.00 6.82
C PHE A 152 9.32 -12.54 8.15
N ASP A 153 8.55 -11.74 8.89
CA ASP A 153 7.97 -12.16 10.16
C ASP A 153 6.92 -13.27 9.95
N LEU A 154 6.20 -13.28 8.82
CA LEU A 154 5.32 -14.38 8.43
C LEU A 154 6.11 -15.67 8.14
N VAL A 155 7.23 -15.58 7.42
CA VAL A 155 8.10 -16.74 7.17
C VAL A 155 8.62 -17.32 8.49
N ILE A 156 9.02 -16.47 9.44
CA ILE A 156 9.45 -16.94 10.78
C ILE A 156 8.31 -17.72 11.47
N LYS A 157 7.08 -17.21 11.43
CA LYS A 157 5.92 -17.92 12.00
C LYS A 157 5.64 -19.25 11.29
N ILE A 158 5.81 -19.31 9.96
CA ILE A 158 5.66 -20.56 9.20
C ILE A 158 6.72 -21.58 9.62
N LEU A 159 7.97 -21.14 9.84
CA LEU A 159 9.04 -22.01 10.33
C LEU A 159 8.76 -22.53 11.74
N ASP A 160 8.22 -21.68 12.62
CA ASP A 160 7.80 -22.10 13.95
C ASP A 160 6.71 -23.17 13.89
N LEU A 161 5.70 -23.00 13.02
CA LEU A 161 4.67 -24.02 12.78
C LEU A 161 5.24 -25.31 12.19
N ALA A 162 6.29 -25.22 11.36
CA ALA A 162 6.93 -26.37 10.75
C ALA A 162 7.63 -27.29 11.76
N LYS A 163 7.91 -26.82 12.99
CA LYS A 163 8.54 -27.63 14.05
C LYS A 163 7.70 -28.85 14.43
N GLU A 164 6.38 -28.67 14.46
CA GLU A 164 5.40 -29.69 14.83
C GLU A 164 4.87 -30.50 13.63
N ALA A 165 5.31 -30.17 12.42
CA ALA A 165 4.85 -30.84 11.20
C ALA A 165 5.58 -32.18 10.94
N PRO A 166 4.93 -33.15 10.27
CA PRO A 166 5.58 -34.33 9.72
C PRO A 166 6.81 -33.98 8.88
N SER A 167 7.81 -34.87 8.81
CA SER A 167 9.14 -34.56 8.24
C SER A 167 9.13 -34.09 6.78
N ASP A 168 8.24 -34.66 5.98
CA ASP A 168 8.03 -34.30 4.57
C ASP A 168 7.42 -32.90 4.43
N ILE A 169 6.40 -32.60 5.23
CA ILE A 169 5.76 -31.28 5.28
C ILE A 169 6.75 -30.23 5.83
N LYS A 170 7.45 -30.55 6.93
CA LYS A 170 8.46 -29.67 7.54
C LYS A 170 9.54 -29.25 6.54
N SER A 171 10.08 -30.22 5.80
CA SER A 171 11.09 -29.94 4.77
C SER A 171 10.53 -28.99 3.70
N LYS A 172 9.28 -29.21 3.26
CA LYS A 172 8.66 -28.35 2.26
C LYS A 172 8.36 -26.94 2.77
N LEU A 173 7.95 -26.79 4.03
CA LEU A 173 7.73 -25.49 4.65
C LEU A 173 9.03 -24.69 4.77
N ILE A 174 10.14 -25.35 5.09
CA ILE A 174 11.47 -24.71 5.13
C ILE A 174 11.90 -24.26 3.73
N GLU A 175 11.75 -25.11 2.71
CA GLU A 175 12.03 -24.75 1.31
C GLU A 175 11.19 -23.55 0.86
N ASN A 176 9.89 -23.56 1.14
CA ASN A 176 9.00 -22.46 0.79
C ASN A 176 9.37 -21.19 1.54
N GLY A 177 9.73 -21.27 2.82
CA GLY A 177 10.20 -20.12 3.61
C GLY A 177 11.43 -19.45 2.99
N LEU A 178 12.35 -20.23 2.41
CA LEU A 178 13.48 -19.69 1.65
C LEU A 178 13.02 -18.95 0.39
N GLU A 179 12.11 -19.53 -0.39
CA GLU A 179 11.57 -18.90 -1.61
C GLU A 179 10.78 -17.63 -1.29
N ASP A 180 9.97 -17.65 -0.24
CA ASP A 180 9.08 -16.57 0.17
C ASP A 180 9.86 -15.36 0.69
N CYS A 181 10.87 -15.56 1.55
CA CYS A 181 11.69 -14.44 2.02
C CYS A 181 12.49 -13.79 0.87
N ILE A 182 13.04 -14.57 -0.06
CA ILE A 182 13.72 -14.02 -1.24
C ILE A 182 12.74 -13.27 -2.14
N SER A 183 11.53 -13.81 -2.33
CA SER A 183 10.49 -13.18 -3.16
C SER A 183 9.99 -11.86 -2.55
N ALA A 184 9.81 -11.81 -1.23
CA ALA A 184 9.46 -10.59 -0.50
C ALA A 184 10.56 -9.52 -0.62
N PHE A 185 11.82 -9.90 -0.42
CA PHE A 185 12.97 -9.02 -0.63
C PHE A 185 13.04 -8.47 -2.05
N ASP A 186 12.84 -9.32 -3.05
CA ASP A 186 12.89 -8.96 -4.46
C ASP A 186 11.69 -8.07 -4.87
N GLY A 187 10.50 -8.31 -4.31
CA GLY A 187 9.34 -7.41 -4.38
C GLY A 187 9.67 -6.01 -3.88
N PHE A 188 10.17 -5.90 -2.65
CA PHE A 188 10.62 -4.63 -2.08
C PHE A 188 11.70 -3.95 -2.92
N SER A 189 12.72 -4.70 -3.33
CA SER A 189 13.89 -4.11 -3.98
C SER A 189 13.55 -3.55 -5.35
N ARG A 190 12.74 -4.27 -6.14
CA ARG A 190 12.21 -3.74 -7.41
C ARG A 190 11.33 -2.54 -7.20
N GLU A 191 10.49 -2.56 -6.17
CA GLU A 191 9.62 -1.44 -5.86
C GLU A 191 10.42 -0.19 -5.49
N ARG A 192 11.42 -0.35 -4.62
CA ARG A 192 12.33 0.72 -4.19
C ARG A 192 13.17 1.28 -5.33
N CYS A 193 13.60 0.40 -6.24
CA CYS A 193 14.51 0.74 -7.33
C CYS A 193 13.81 0.98 -8.67
N ARG A 194 12.47 1.05 -8.71
CA ARG A 194 11.68 1.04 -9.95
C ARG A 194 12.08 2.16 -10.91
N ASP A 195 12.30 3.37 -10.39
CA ASP A 195 12.54 4.56 -11.22
C ASP A 195 13.93 4.54 -11.87
N ARG A 196 14.93 4.00 -11.16
CA ARG A 196 16.33 3.95 -11.65
C ARG A 196 16.68 2.62 -12.34
N TYR A 197 16.04 1.52 -11.94
CA TYR A 197 16.36 0.16 -12.39
C TYR A 197 15.09 -0.69 -12.63
N PRO A 198 14.19 -0.29 -13.56
CA PRO A 198 12.88 -0.93 -13.74
C PRO A 198 12.94 -2.40 -14.18
N LYS A 199 14.05 -2.84 -14.76
CA LYS A 199 14.24 -4.21 -15.29
C LYS A 199 15.19 -5.06 -14.45
N LEU A 200 15.73 -4.53 -13.35
CA LEU A 200 16.69 -5.26 -12.52
C LEU A 200 15.96 -6.30 -11.67
N SER A 201 16.36 -7.56 -11.80
CA SER A 201 15.88 -8.64 -10.93
C SER A 201 16.79 -8.76 -9.72
N PHE A 202 16.20 -8.75 -8.53
CA PHE A 202 16.93 -8.92 -7.28
C PHE A 202 17.01 -10.39 -6.86
N GLN A 203 16.31 -11.30 -7.56
CA GLN A 203 16.50 -12.75 -7.46
C GLN A 203 17.88 -13.20 -8.00
N ASN A 204 18.56 -12.36 -8.79
CA ASN A 204 19.97 -12.53 -9.12
C ASN A 204 20.79 -11.51 -8.32
N ILE A 205 20.99 -11.79 -7.03
CA ILE A 205 21.61 -10.86 -6.08
C ILE A 205 23.02 -10.43 -6.48
N TYR A 206 23.78 -11.27 -7.19
CA TYR A 206 25.11 -10.94 -7.68
C TYR A 206 25.05 -9.84 -8.75
N VAL A 207 24.18 -10.02 -9.76
CA VAL A 207 23.99 -9.02 -10.82
C VAL A 207 23.40 -7.73 -10.24
N ALA A 208 22.44 -7.85 -9.29
CA ALA A 208 21.86 -6.70 -8.61
C ALA A 208 22.91 -5.90 -7.84
N ARG A 209 23.72 -6.56 -7.00
CA ARG A 209 24.81 -5.90 -6.27
C ARG A 209 25.78 -5.21 -7.21
N LYS A 210 26.30 -5.92 -8.22
CA LYS A 210 27.25 -5.34 -9.19
C LYS A 210 26.67 -4.08 -9.82
N LYS A 211 25.40 -4.11 -10.22
CA LYS A 211 24.75 -2.98 -10.89
C LYS A 211 24.57 -1.77 -9.96
N LEU A 212 24.30 -2.02 -8.69
CA LEU A 212 24.15 -0.98 -7.67
C LEU A 212 25.50 -0.40 -7.22
N ASP A 213 26.53 -1.24 -7.10
CA ASP A 213 27.91 -0.83 -6.81
C ASP A 213 28.45 0.11 -7.91
N GLU A 214 28.19 -0.18 -9.19
CA GLU A 214 28.49 0.71 -10.34
C GLU A 214 27.89 2.11 -10.18
N SER A 215 26.86 2.24 -9.34
CA SER A 215 26.11 3.48 -9.08
C SER A 215 26.39 4.07 -7.69
N GLY A 216 27.36 3.53 -6.97
CA GLY A 216 27.77 3.97 -5.62
C GLY A 216 26.88 3.46 -4.48
N ILE A 217 25.98 2.50 -4.75
CA ILE A 217 25.05 1.96 -3.75
C ILE A 217 25.56 0.60 -3.28
N ASN A 218 26.23 0.57 -2.13
CA ASN A 218 26.71 -0.68 -1.54
C ASN A 218 25.61 -1.33 -0.69
N ILE A 219 24.89 -2.29 -1.26
CA ILE A 219 23.81 -3.01 -0.54
C ILE A 219 24.33 -4.00 0.51
N ALA A 220 25.60 -4.39 0.43
CA ALA A 220 26.26 -5.32 1.34
C ALA A 220 26.98 -4.59 2.50
N GLU A 221 26.76 -3.28 2.66
CA GLU A 221 27.31 -2.50 3.77
C GLU A 221 26.90 -3.13 5.12
N GLY A 222 27.88 -3.37 5.99
CA GLY A 222 27.65 -4.03 7.28
C GLY A 222 27.55 -5.56 7.23
N LEU A 223 27.72 -6.18 6.06
CA LEU A 223 27.93 -7.62 5.93
C LEU A 223 29.39 -7.92 5.61
N ASP A 224 30.01 -8.85 6.33
CA ASP A 224 31.34 -9.34 6.01
C ASP A 224 31.34 -10.28 4.78
N SER A 225 32.52 -10.71 4.34
CA SER A 225 32.65 -11.58 3.17
C SER A 225 31.94 -12.92 3.35
N THR A 226 31.98 -13.50 4.55
CA THR A 226 31.36 -14.79 4.84
C THR A 226 29.84 -14.69 4.88
N GLU A 227 29.30 -13.62 5.46
CA GLU A 227 27.87 -13.32 5.47
C GLU A 227 27.34 -13.08 4.06
N TRP A 228 28.09 -12.33 3.23
CA TRP A 228 27.71 -12.11 1.85
C TRP A 228 27.75 -13.39 1.01
N GLU A 229 28.79 -14.21 1.17
CA GLU A 229 28.88 -15.52 0.53
C GLU A 229 27.72 -16.43 0.93
N PHE A 230 27.32 -16.40 2.21
CA PHE A 230 26.14 -17.08 2.70
C PHE A 230 24.88 -16.61 1.98
N VAL A 231 24.63 -15.29 1.88
CA VAL A 231 23.49 -14.74 1.13
C VAL A 231 23.50 -15.25 -0.32
N VAL A 232 24.62 -15.12 -1.02
CA VAL A 232 24.75 -15.59 -2.41
C VAL A 232 24.41 -17.08 -2.53
N LYS A 233 24.91 -17.91 -1.62
CA LYS A 233 24.63 -19.34 -1.57
C LYS A 233 23.14 -19.62 -1.43
N GLN A 234 22.43 -18.94 -0.53
CA GLN A 234 20.99 -19.14 -0.35
C GLN A 234 20.18 -18.74 -1.60
N PHE A 235 20.56 -17.67 -2.29
CA PHE A 235 19.95 -17.31 -3.58
C PHE A 235 20.20 -18.37 -4.66
N GLN A 236 21.38 -19.01 -4.68
CA GLN A 236 21.60 -20.14 -5.57
C GLN A 236 20.76 -21.36 -5.18
N LYS A 237 20.58 -21.66 -3.88
CA LYS A 237 19.68 -22.74 -3.44
C LYS A 237 18.24 -22.50 -3.92
N ARG A 238 17.74 -21.27 -3.82
CA ARG A 238 16.42 -20.88 -4.36
C ARG A 238 16.33 -21.09 -5.87
N HIS A 239 17.37 -20.77 -6.64
CA HIS A 239 17.41 -21.06 -8.07
C HIS A 239 17.25 -22.56 -8.35
N LEU A 240 17.93 -23.40 -7.57
CA LEU A 240 17.80 -24.85 -7.69
C LEU A 240 16.39 -25.33 -7.37
N LEU A 241 15.77 -24.83 -6.28
CA LEU A 241 14.40 -25.18 -5.93
C LEU A 241 13.43 -24.83 -7.06
N ALA A 242 13.48 -23.60 -7.56
CA ALA A 242 12.54 -23.10 -8.56
C ALA A 242 12.72 -23.73 -9.96
N HIS A 243 13.94 -24.10 -10.35
CA HIS A 243 14.23 -24.46 -11.75
C HIS A 243 14.94 -25.79 -11.95
N LYS A 244 15.49 -26.39 -10.89
CA LYS A 244 16.25 -27.65 -10.94
C LYS A 244 15.70 -28.71 -10.00
N MET A 245 14.46 -28.56 -9.54
CA MET A 245 13.82 -29.47 -8.57
C MET A 245 14.66 -29.63 -7.30
N GLY A 246 15.38 -28.60 -6.87
CA GLY A 246 16.29 -28.63 -5.73
C GLY A 246 17.54 -29.50 -5.93
N VAL A 247 17.87 -29.91 -7.16
CA VAL A 247 19.06 -30.72 -7.45
C VAL A 247 20.25 -29.84 -7.79
N VAL A 248 21.39 -30.07 -7.12
CA VAL A 248 22.63 -29.32 -7.33
C VAL A 248 23.20 -29.56 -8.73
N ASP A 249 23.49 -28.48 -9.44
CA ASP A 249 24.13 -28.47 -10.76
C ASP A 249 25.56 -27.89 -10.71
N GLU A 250 26.25 -27.95 -11.86
CA GLU A 250 27.62 -27.44 -12.01
C GLU A 250 27.70 -25.92 -11.79
N GLU A 251 26.65 -25.18 -12.16
CA GLU A 251 26.58 -23.74 -12.01
C GLU A 251 26.54 -23.34 -10.52
N TYR A 252 25.77 -24.05 -9.71
CA TYR A 252 25.75 -23.89 -8.26
C TYR A 252 27.13 -24.14 -7.63
N ILE A 253 27.81 -25.23 -8.00
CA ILE A 253 29.16 -25.55 -7.49
C ILE A 253 30.14 -24.44 -7.85
N LYS A 254 30.16 -24.00 -9.11
CA LYS A 254 31.05 -22.95 -9.59
C LYS A 254 30.83 -21.62 -8.87
N LYS A 255 29.58 -21.25 -8.60
CA LYS A 255 29.23 -19.96 -7.96
C LYS A 255 29.41 -19.95 -6.45
N THR A 256 29.28 -21.10 -5.79
CA THR A 256 29.29 -21.21 -4.32
C THR A 256 30.57 -21.81 -3.76
N GLY A 257 31.44 -22.37 -4.59
CA GLY A 257 32.62 -23.11 -4.14
C GLY A 257 32.27 -24.42 -3.42
N SER A 258 31.04 -24.94 -3.57
CA SER A 258 30.61 -26.19 -2.93
C SER A 258 31.39 -27.39 -3.48
N HIS A 259 31.59 -28.42 -2.65
CA HIS A 259 32.35 -29.60 -3.06
C HIS A 259 31.69 -30.34 -4.25
N PRO A 260 32.46 -30.80 -5.26
CA PRO A 260 31.93 -31.50 -6.44
C PRO A 260 31.04 -32.71 -6.13
N ASP A 261 31.27 -33.40 -5.01
CA ASP A 261 30.45 -34.54 -4.56
C ASP A 261 28.98 -34.18 -4.26
N GLN A 262 28.63 -32.89 -4.22
CA GLN A 262 27.25 -32.44 -4.10
C GLN A 262 26.49 -32.50 -5.44
N LEU A 263 27.19 -32.59 -6.57
CA LEU A 263 26.58 -32.60 -7.91
C LEU A 263 25.54 -33.73 -8.02
N GLY A 264 24.33 -33.39 -8.49
CA GLY A 264 23.23 -34.34 -8.63
C GLY A 264 22.48 -34.69 -7.34
N LYS A 265 22.92 -34.20 -6.17
CA LYS A 265 22.21 -34.39 -4.90
C LYS A 265 21.14 -33.31 -4.70
N LYS A 266 20.15 -33.61 -3.86
CA LYS A 266 19.21 -32.60 -3.35
C LYS A 266 19.96 -31.62 -2.45
N VAL A 267 19.71 -30.33 -2.64
CA VAL A 267 20.26 -29.29 -1.79
C VAL A 267 19.64 -29.38 -0.39
N SER A 268 20.46 -29.21 0.64
CA SER A 268 19.98 -29.15 2.02
C SER A 268 19.74 -27.71 2.45
N ILE A 269 18.55 -27.45 3.02
CA ILE A 269 18.14 -26.17 3.57
C ILE A 269 17.62 -26.43 4.98
N THR A 270 18.13 -25.66 5.94
CA THR A 270 17.75 -25.75 7.35
C THR A 270 16.91 -24.55 7.76
N GLU A 271 16.18 -24.68 8.87
CA GLU A 271 15.47 -23.55 9.49
C GLU A 271 16.42 -22.38 9.78
N ASN A 272 17.61 -22.68 10.31
CA ASN A 272 18.64 -21.69 10.58
C ASN A 272 19.15 -21.00 9.32
N ASP A 273 19.22 -21.69 8.17
CA ASP A 273 19.57 -21.03 6.90
C ASP A 273 18.59 -19.90 6.57
N VAL A 274 17.28 -20.17 6.73
CA VAL A 274 16.22 -19.20 6.40
C VAL A 274 16.19 -18.05 7.41
N ILE A 275 16.32 -18.34 8.70
CA ILE A 275 16.35 -17.31 9.76
C ILE A 275 17.57 -16.40 9.60
N SER A 276 18.76 -16.96 9.39
CA SER A 276 19.97 -16.17 9.16
C SER A 276 19.87 -15.35 7.88
N LEU A 277 19.31 -15.92 6.81
CA LEU A 277 19.08 -15.16 5.57
C LEU A 277 18.16 -13.98 5.80
N ILE A 278 17.05 -14.15 6.53
CA ILE A 278 16.14 -13.05 6.89
C ILE A 278 16.90 -11.94 7.63
N GLY A 279 17.79 -12.31 8.57
CA GLY A 279 18.65 -11.35 9.27
C GLY A 279 19.49 -10.51 8.31
N HIS A 280 20.20 -11.16 7.37
CA HIS A 280 20.99 -10.45 6.36
C HIS A 280 20.11 -9.65 5.37
N LEU A 281 18.96 -10.17 4.97
CA LEU A 281 18.03 -9.46 4.09
C LEU A 281 17.48 -8.19 4.76
N LYS A 282 17.22 -8.19 6.07
CA LYS A 282 16.83 -6.99 6.83
C LYS A 282 17.92 -5.91 6.78
N VAL A 283 19.20 -6.29 6.86
CA VAL A 283 20.35 -5.37 6.67
C VAL A 283 20.35 -4.79 5.25
N ILE A 284 20.24 -5.65 4.23
CA ILE A 284 20.24 -5.23 2.81
C ILE A 284 19.04 -4.32 2.51
N VAL A 285 17.84 -4.61 3.05
CA VAL A 285 16.65 -3.77 2.97
C VAL A 285 16.93 -2.39 3.56
N SER A 286 17.52 -2.33 4.77
CA SER A 286 17.89 -1.05 5.38
C SER A 286 18.90 -0.27 4.54
N ASN A 287 19.87 -0.92 3.92
CA ASN A 287 20.86 -0.25 3.08
C ASN A 287 20.22 0.33 1.82
N LEU A 288 19.36 -0.44 1.15
CA LEU A 288 18.59 0.05 0.00
C LEU A 288 17.66 1.21 0.37
N SER A 289 17.00 1.14 1.53
CA SER A 289 16.17 2.24 2.04
C SER A 289 16.98 3.50 2.32
N LYS A 290 18.20 3.39 2.83
CA LYS A 290 19.07 4.56 3.06
C LYS A 290 19.57 5.19 1.75
N HIS A 291 19.99 4.37 0.79
CA HIS A 291 20.75 4.84 -0.38
C HIS A 291 19.92 5.16 -1.61
N VAL A 292 18.72 4.59 -1.74
CA VAL A 292 17.86 4.78 -2.93
C VAL A 292 16.65 5.60 -2.54
N GLN A 293 16.74 6.93 -2.54
CA GLN A 293 15.53 7.75 -2.36
C GLN A 293 14.59 7.57 -3.55
N ARG A 294 13.28 7.45 -3.28
CA ARG A 294 12.27 7.45 -4.34
C ARG A 294 11.91 8.89 -4.63
N SER A 295 11.88 9.24 -5.91
CA SER A 295 11.36 10.51 -6.42
C SER A 295 9.84 10.51 -6.45
#